data_AF-A0A7Y7HSR4-F1
#
_entry.id   AF-A0A7Y7HSR4-F1
#
_cell.length_a   1.000
_cell.length_b   1.000
_cell.length_c   1.000
_cell.angle_alpha   90.00
_cell.angle_beta   90.00
_cell.angle_gamma   90.00
#
_symmetry.space_group_name_H-M   'P 1'
#
loop_
_entity.id
_entity.type
_entity.pdbx_description
1 polymer ?
#
loop_
_entity_poly.entity_id
_entity_poly.type
_entity_poly.pdbx_seq_one_letter_code
_entity_poly.pdbx_strand_id
1 'polypeptide(L)'
;MNQQLKKRFNDLEQQAKAIAATQTTKHSSYESAYIHIDEDLILGWCVKARHLISTICGKTSEHFKSFVEAEESQSYEDSPTRFKRVVSVFLAAKEDFEGGYLVSYRNLVQSEVFANEIEQADELARGGYYLPAAVVAGVVLETALRDLCIQNGIAIGKLSKMNDDLAKVGQYNSLVHKQITALAGVRNSAAHGKTDEFQLEDVKAMIRDVERLLGVWLN
;
A
#
# COMPACT_ATOMS: atom_id res chain seq x y z
N MET A 1 -0.84 8.79 7.80
CA MET A 1 -1.83 8.07 6.96
C MET A 1 -2.51 6.89 7.65
N ASN A 2 -1.79 5.91 8.23
CA ASN A 2 -2.38 4.69 8.81
C ASN A 2 -3.49 4.94 9.86
N GLN A 3 -3.26 5.85 10.83
CA GLN A 3 -4.27 6.21 11.82
C GLN A 3 -5.53 6.86 11.22
N GLN A 4 -5.40 7.62 10.13
CA GLN A 4 -6.53 8.26 9.45
C GLN A 4 -7.38 7.24 8.69
N LEU A 5 -6.75 6.26 8.02
CA LEU A 5 -7.46 5.19 7.32
C LEU A 5 -8.15 4.24 8.31
N LYS A 6 -7.48 3.87 9.41
CA LYS A 6 -8.10 3.09 10.49
C LYS A 6 -9.30 3.83 11.09
N LYS A 7 -9.15 5.14 11.35
CA LYS A 7 -10.28 5.98 11.78
C LYS A 7 -11.41 5.95 10.74
N ARG A 8 -11.08 6.08 9.45
CA ARG A 8 -12.08 6.06 8.37
C ARG A 8 -12.85 4.75 8.28
N PHE A 9 -12.19 3.60 8.44
CA PHE A 9 -12.86 2.30 8.54
C PHE A 9 -13.83 2.25 9.73
N ASN A 10 -13.40 2.72 10.90
CA ASN A 10 -14.24 2.76 12.10
C ASN A 10 -15.44 3.71 11.94
N ASP A 11 -15.24 4.89 11.35
CA ASP A 11 -16.31 5.85 11.09
C ASP A 11 -17.38 5.25 10.16
N LEU A 12 -16.96 4.54 9.11
CA LEU A 12 -17.88 3.89 8.16
C LEU A 12 -18.57 2.67 8.77
N GLU A 13 -17.91 1.90 9.64
CA GLU A 13 -18.56 0.82 10.38
C GLU A 13 -19.65 1.37 11.32
N GLN A 14 -19.36 2.46 12.05
CA GLN A 14 -20.35 3.11 12.90
C GLN A 14 -21.51 3.67 12.08
N GLN A 15 -21.22 4.29 10.93
CA GLN A 15 -22.24 4.75 9.99
C GLN A 15 -23.11 3.58 9.52
N ALA A 16 -22.52 2.41 9.24
CA ALA A 16 -23.26 1.22 8.83
C ALA A 16 -24.22 0.73 9.93
N LYS A 17 -23.75 0.69 11.18
CA LYS A 17 -24.57 0.34 12.36
C LYS A 17 -25.74 1.32 12.53
N ALA A 18 -25.50 2.61 12.34
CA ALA A 18 -26.55 3.62 12.43
C ALA A 18 -27.61 3.46 11.32
N ILE A 19 -27.21 3.16 10.08
CA ILE A 19 -28.13 2.89 8.96
C ILE A 19 -28.91 1.60 9.19
N ALA A 20 -28.27 0.54 9.69
CA ALA A 20 -28.97 -0.70 10.03
C ALA A 20 -30.07 -0.47 11.09
N ALA A 21 -29.85 0.46 12.02
CA ALA A 21 -30.84 0.84 13.03
C ALA A 21 -32.03 1.65 12.49
N THR A 22 -31.98 2.18 11.27
CA THR A 22 -33.12 2.87 10.64
C THR A 22 -34.08 1.91 9.93
N GLN A 23 -33.92 0.59 10.11
CA GLN A 23 -34.84 -0.40 9.57
C GLN A 23 -36.27 -0.14 10.04
N THR A 24 -37.20 -0.06 9.09
CA THR A 24 -38.62 0.12 9.35
C THR A 24 -39.42 -0.98 8.67
N THR A 25 -40.55 -1.35 9.26
CA THR A 25 -41.50 -2.26 8.61
C THR A 25 -42.43 -1.43 7.74
N LYS A 26 -42.49 -1.76 6.44
CA LYS A 26 -43.43 -1.17 5.49
C LYS A 26 -44.51 -2.17 5.11
N HIS A 27 -45.67 -1.63 4.76
CA HIS A 27 -46.81 -2.41 4.28
C HIS A 27 -47.10 -2.01 2.84
N SER A 28 -47.22 -3.01 1.97
CA SER A 28 -47.68 -2.85 0.60
C SER A 28 -49.14 -3.27 0.52
N SER A 29 -49.91 -2.64 -0.38
CA SER A 29 -51.31 -3.00 -0.64
C SER A 29 -51.47 -4.42 -1.20
N TYR A 30 -50.39 -5.02 -1.71
CA TYR A 30 -50.36 -6.32 -2.37
C TYR A 30 -49.41 -7.35 -1.73
N GLU A 31 -48.55 -6.95 -0.78
CA GLU A 31 -47.60 -7.86 -0.10
C GLU A 31 -47.73 -7.84 1.43
N SER A 32 -47.36 -8.95 2.06
CA SER A 32 -47.07 -9.05 3.49
C SER A 32 -46.02 -8.02 3.93
N ALA A 33 -46.03 -7.66 5.21
CA ALA A 33 -45.10 -6.68 5.79
C ALA A 33 -43.63 -7.02 5.43
N TYR A 34 -42.87 -6.02 4.97
CA TYR A 34 -41.45 -6.18 4.61
C TYR A 34 -40.57 -5.18 5.35
N ILE A 35 -39.31 -5.53 5.58
CA ILE A 35 -38.34 -4.67 6.25
C ILE A 35 -37.64 -3.81 5.20
N HIS A 36 -37.48 -2.54 5.51
CA HIS A 36 -36.92 -1.55 4.59
C HIS A 36 -35.94 -0.62 5.30
N ILE A 37 -34.78 -0.43 4.66
CA ILE A 37 -33.85 0.66 4.90
C ILE A 37 -33.93 1.62 3.70
N ASP A 38 -33.81 2.91 3.98
CA ASP A 38 -33.72 3.96 2.97
C ASP A 38 -32.54 3.69 2.00
N GLU A 39 -32.89 3.61 0.71
CA GLU A 39 -31.97 3.34 -0.39
C GLU A 39 -30.90 4.42 -0.55
N ASP A 40 -31.21 5.69 -0.26
CA ASP A 40 -30.28 6.80 -0.39
C ASP A 40 -29.19 6.74 0.69
N LEU A 41 -29.55 6.29 1.89
CA LEU A 41 -28.60 6.05 2.97
C LEU A 41 -27.64 4.91 2.62
N ILE A 42 -28.16 3.82 2.05
CA ILE A 42 -27.36 2.69 1.58
C ILE A 42 -26.39 3.17 0.48
N LEU A 43 -26.91 3.82 -0.56
CA LEU A 43 -26.11 4.32 -1.68
C LEU A 43 -25.00 5.26 -1.20
N GLY A 44 -25.34 6.23 -0.34
CA GLY A 44 -24.37 7.19 0.20
C GLY A 44 -23.27 6.53 1.04
N TRP A 45 -23.56 5.45 1.75
CA TRP A 45 -22.56 4.66 2.47
C TRP A 45 -21.71 3.83 1.50
N CYS A 46 -22.34 3.13 0.57
CA CYS A 46 -21.72 2.31 -0.46
C CYS A 46 -20.68 3.07 -1.27
N VAL A 47 -20.98 4.29 -1.73
CA VAL A 47 -20.01 5.16 -2.44
C VAL A 47 -18.75 5.42 -1.59
N LYS A 48 -18.92 5.72 -0.30
CA LYS A 48 -17.80 6.01 0.60
C LYS A 48 -16.96 4.77 0.88
N ALA A 49 -17.60 3.62 1.10
CA ALA A 49 -16.96 2.35 1.35
C ALA A 49 -16.20 1.85 0.12
N ARG A 50 -16.82 1.87 -1.07
CA ARG A 50 -16.19 1.51 -2.34
C ARG A 50 -14.96 2.35 -2.64
N HIS A 51 -15.02 3.66 -2.42
CA HIS A 51 -13.87 4.54 -2.60
C HIS A 51 -12.71 4.12 -1.69
N LEU A 52 -12.97 3.92 -0.39
CA LEU A 52 -11.94 3.50 0.56
C LEU A 52 -11.29 2.17 0.15
N ILE A 53 -12.10 1.17 -0.19
CA ILE A 53 -11.62 -0.15 -0.63
C ILE A 53 -10.80 0.00 -1.93
N SER A 54 -11.23 0.82 -2.87
CA SER A 54 -10.49 1.05 -4.13
C SER A 54 -9.12 1.68 -3.90
N THR A 55 -9.00 2.57 -2.92
CA THR A 55 -7.76 3.27 -2.59
C THR A 55 -6.79 2.37 -1.84
N ILE A 56 -7.29 1.54 -0.93
CA ILE A 56 -6.44 0.72 -0.06
C ILE A 56 -6.10 -0.63 -0.70
N CYS A 57 -7.11 -1.31 -1.26
CA CYS A 57 -6.95 -2.64 -1.82
C CYS A 57 -6.56 -2.58 -3.30
N GLY A 58 -6.94 -1.51 -4.02
CA GLY A 58 -6.79 -1.38 -5.47
C GLY A 58 -8.01 -1.94 -6.22
N LYS A 59 -8.29 -1.40 -7.41
CA LYS A 59 -9.47 -1.78 -8.22
C LYS A 59 -9.44 -3.22 -8.76
N THR A 60 -8.28 -3.86 -8.79
CA THR A 60 -8.11 -5.24 -9.26
C THR A 60 -8.21 -6.27 -8.14
N SER A 61 -8.28 -5.82 -6.87
CA SER A 61 -8.32 -6.67 -5.68
C SER A 61 -9.62 -7.46 -5.57
N GLU A 62 -9.55 -8.60 -4.89
CA GLU A 62 -10.72 -9.42 -4.60
C GLU A 62 -11.75 -8.65 -3.78
N HIS A 63 -11.31 -7.92 -2.74
CA HIS A 63 -12.20 -7.09 -1.92
C HIS A 63 -12.98 -6.05 -2.74
N PHE A 64 -12.32 -5.37 -3.70
CA PHE A 64 -13.01 -4.38 -4.53
C PHE A 64 -14.03 -5.03 -5.46
N LYS A 65 -13.67 -6.15 -6.10
CA LYS A 65 -14.57 -6.91 -6.98
C LYS A 65 -15.77 -7.45 -6.21
N SER A 66 -15.54 -8.15 -5.11
CA SER A 66 -16.62 -8.68 -4.27
C SER A 66 -17.51 -7.56 -3.71
N PHE A 67 -16.97 -6.36 -3.45
CA PHE A 67 -17.78 -5.24 -2.98
C PHE A 67 -18.71 -4.72 -4.08
N VAL A 68 -18.18 -4.53 -5.29
CA VAL A 68 -18.98 -4.10 -6.46
C VAL A 68 -20.05 -5.15 -6.79
N GLU A 69 -19.72 -6.44 -6.77
CA GLU A 69 -20.69 -7.52 -6.97
C GLU A 69 -21.75 -7.56 -5.86
N ALA A 70 -21.38 -7.28 -4.62
CA ALA A 70 -22.31 -7.23 -3.49
C ALA A 70 -23.30 -6.05 -3.59
N GLU A 71 -22.91 -4.94 -4.22
CA GLU A 71 -23.76 -3.76 -4.43
C GLU A 71 -24.86 -4.00 -5.46
N GLU A 72 -24.63 -4.89 -6.42
CA GLU A 72 -25.63 -5.26 -7.42
C GLU A 72 -26.89 -5.80 -6.74
N SER A 73 -28.05 -5.32 -7.18
CA SER A 73 -29.33 -5.77 -6.63
C SER A 73 -29.66 -7.15 -7.17
N GLN A 74 -29.95 -8.10 -6.29
CA GLN A 74 -30.36 -9.45 -6.68
C GLN A 74 -31.88 -9.56 -6.76
N SER A 75 -32.36 -10.47 -7.61
CA SER A 75 -33.80 -10.74 -7.75
C SER A 75 -34.41 -11.11 -6.41
N TYR A 76 -35.50 -10.43 -6.04
CA TYR A 76 -36.25 -10.64 -4.79
C TYR A 76 -35.48 -10.33 -3.50
N GLU A 77 -34.38 -9.57 -3.58
CA GLU A 77 -33.63 -9.14 -2.41
C GLU A 77 -34.21 -7.86 -1.80
N ASP A 78 -34.39 -7.86 -0.48
CA ASP A 78 -34.77 -6.66 0.26
C ASP A 78 -33.56 -5.77 0.59
N SER A 79 -33.83 -4.48 0.83
CA SER A 79 -32.77 -3.51 1.10
C SER A 79 -31.92 -3.82 2.35
N PRO A 80 -32.48 -4.35 3.46
CA PRO A 80 -31.70 -4.87 4.58
C PRO A 80 -30.70 -5.97 4.22
N THR A 81 -31.11 -6.95 3.42
CA THR A 81 -30.27 -8.10 3.05
C THR A 81 -29.13 -7.65 2.17
N ARG A 82 -29.44 -6.81 1.17
CA ARG A 82 -28.41 -6.19 0.32
C ARG A 82 -27.42 -5.40 1.15
N PHE A 83 -27.91 -4.57 2.07
CA PHE A 83 -27.07 -3.75 2.93
C PHE A 83 -26.16 -4.60 3.83
N LYS A 84 -26.70 -5.68 4.43
CA LYS A 84 -25.92 -6.62 5.23
C LYS A 84 -24.78 -7.25 4.42
N ARG A 85 -25.04 -7.64 3.16
CA ARG A 85 -24.03 -8.23 2.27
C ARG A 85 -22.88 -7.28 1.99
N VAL A 86 -23.16 -6.04 1.57
CA VAL A 86 -22.09 -5.05 1.31
C VAL A 86 -21.30 -4.71 2.57
N VAL A 87 -21.96 -4.65 3.73
CA VAL A 87 -21.29 -4.45 5.03
C VAL A 87 -20.37 -5.63 5.38
N SER A 88 -20.78 -6.87 5.11
CA SER A 88 -19.94 -8.05 5.33
C SER A 88 -18.64 -8.00 4.52
N VAL A 89 -18.71 -7.62 3.24
CA VAL A 89 -17.50 -7.48 2.40
C VAL A 89 -16.61 -6.34 2.89
N PHE A 90 -17.19 -5.21 3.29
CA PHE A 90 -16.45 -4.09 3.87
C PHE A 90 -15.72 -4.47 5.16
N LEU A 91 -16.37 -5.24 6.05
CA LEU A 91 -15.76 -5.70 7.30
C LEU A 91 -14.61 -6.69 7.06
N ALA A 92 -14.72 -7.56 6.05
CA ALA A 92 -13.61 -8.42 5.64
C ALA A 92 -12.40 -7.59 5.16
N ALA A 93 -12.64 -6.58 4.31
CA ALA A 93 -11.58 -5.67 3.87
C ALA A 93 -10.94 -4.89 5.04
N LYS A 94 -11.75 -4.51 6.05
CA LYS A 94 -11.24 -3.87 7.27
C LYS A 94 -10.37 -4.83 8.09
N GLU A 95 -10.81 -6.07 8.28
CA GLU A 95 -10.06 -7.08 9.03
C GLU A 95 -8.70 -7.34 8.37
N ASP A 96 -8.67 -7.51 7.05
CA ASP A 96 -7.42 -7.71 6.31
C ASP A 96 -6.51 -6.48 6.33
N PHE A 97 -7.09 -5.28 6.31
CA PHE A 97 -6.34 -4.03 6.51
C PHE A 97 -5.71 -3.96 7.90
N GLU A 98 -6.49 -4.21 8.95
CA GLU A 98 -6.02 -4.14 10.35
C GLU A 98 -5.05 -5.28 10.68
N GLY A 99 -5.19 -6.44 10.03
CA GLY A 99 -4.28 -7.58 10.12
C GLY A 99 -3.00 -7.45 9.28
N GLY A 100 -2.91 -6.45 8.39
CA GLY A 100 -1.73 -6.21 7.56
C GLY A 100 -1.60 -7.16 6.36
N TYR A 101 -2.69 -7.81 5.94
CA TYR A 101 -2.72 -8.76 4.83
C TYR A 101 -2.83 -8.08 3.45
N LEU A 102 -3.09 -6.76 3.42
CA LEU A 102 -3.20 -5.98 2.19
C LEU A 102 -1.82 -5.55 1.65
N VAL A 103 -1.25 -6.37 0.76
CA VAL A 103 0.04 -6.13 0.10
C VAL A 103 0.07 -4.78 -0.63
N SER A 104 -1.00 -4.40 -1.34
CA SER A 104 -1.09 -3.13 -2.05
C SER A 104 -1.01 -1.93 -1.10
N TYR A 105 -1.66 -2.00 0.05
CA TYR A 105 -1.56 -0.95 1.07
C TYR A 105 -0.16 -0.88 1.68
N ARG A 106 0.47 -2.03 1.96
CA ARG A 106 1.87 -2.05 2.44
C ARG A 106 2.80 -1.36 1.45
N ASN A 107 2.68 -1.67 0.15
CA ASN A 107 3.48 -1.06 -0.91
C ASN A 107 3.23 0.46 -1.01
N LEU A 108 1.97 0.91 -0.87
CA LEU A 108 1.63 2.33 -0.86
C LEU A 108 2.32 3.07 0.30
N VAL A 109 2.23 2.54 1.51
CA VAL A 109 2.87 3.14 2.69
C VAL A 109 4.39 3.16 2.53
N GLN A 110 4.98 2.07 2.04
CA GLN A 110 6.42 2.01 1.78
C GLN A 110 6.86 3.04 0.74
N SER A 111 6.07 3.21 -0.33
CA SER A 111 6.33 4.22 -1.37
C SER A 111 6.35 5.63 -0.79
N GLU A 112 5.41 5.98 0.08
CA GLU A 112 5.39 7.30 0.74
C GLU A 112 6.60 7.50 1.67
N VAL A 113 6.94 6.48 2.46
CA VAL A 113 8.09 6.55 3.38
C VAL A 113 9.38 6.73 2.59
N PHE A 114 9.60 5.91 1.56
CA PHE A 114 10.80 6.02 0.74
C PHE A 114 10.86 7.33 -0.04
N ALA A 115 9.73 7.85 -0.55
CA ALA A 115 9.71 9.15 -1.21
C ALA A 115 10.17 10.27 -0.27
N ASN A 116 9.70 10.27 0.98
CA ASN A 116 10.13 11.24 2.00
C ASN A 116 11.62 11.07 2.37
N GLU A 117 12.13 9.84 2.44
CA GLU A 117 13.54 9.57 2.74
C GLU A 117 14.46 9.96 1.57
N ILE A 118 14.03 9.75 0.33
CA ILE A 118 14.73 10.20 -0.88
C ILE A 118 14.76 11.73 -0.96
N GLU A 119 13.66 12.41 -0.64
CA GLU A 119 13.62 13.88 -0.54
C GLU A 119 14.60 14.38 0.53
N GLN A 120 14.64 13.75 1.71
CA GLN A 120 15.61 14.08 2.76
C GLN A 120 17.06 13.87 2.30
N ALA A 121 17.34 12.79 1.56
CA ALA A 121 18.66 12.54 1.00
C ALA A 121 19.06 13.64 0.00
N ASP A 122 18.13 14.11 -0.84
CA ASP A 122 18.38 15.19 -1.79
C ASP A 122 18.65 16.52 -1.08
N GLU A 123 17.85 16.88 -0.07
CA GLU A 123 18.06 18.10 0.72
C GLU A 123 19.41 18.08 1.48
N LEU A 124 19.80 16.92 2.05
CA LEU A 124 21.12 16.74 2.64
C LEU A 124 22.24 16.93 1.61
N ALA A 125 22.10 16.34 0.42
CA ALA A 125 23.08 16.47 -0.65
C ALA A 125 23.22 17.93 -1.13
N ARG A 126 22.10 18.68 -1.24
CA ARG A 126 22.10 20.12 -1.57
C ARG A 126 22.79 20.96 -0.49
N GLY A 127 22.64 20.57 0.77
CA GLY A 127 23.28 21.21 1.92
C GLY A 127 24.78 20.90 2.08
N GLY A 128 25.39 20.10 1.20
CA GLY A 128 26.80 19.71 1.32
C GLY A 128 27.03 18.46 2.19
N TYR A 129 25.97 17.85 2.73
CA TYR A 129 26.04 16.72 3.65
C TYR A 129 26.00 15.38 2.89
N TYR A 130 27.05 15.10 2.12
CA TYR A 130 27.06 13.96 1.17
C TYR A 130 27.08 12.59 1.84
N LEU A 131 27.84 12.44 2.92
CA LEU A 131 27.90 11.20 3.67
C LEU A 131 26.53 10.78 4.24
N PRO A 132 25.82 11.63 5.01
CA PRO A 132 24.50 11.26 5.48
C PRO A 132 23.48 11.13 4.34
N ALA A 133 23.57 11.92 3.26
CA ALA A 133 22.72 11.73 2.09
C ALA A 133 22.88 10.32 1.47
N ALA A 134 24.11 9.87 1.25
CA ALA A 134 24.41 8.53 0.75
C ALA A 134 23.97 7.41 1.71
N VAL A 135 24.09 7.63 3.03
CA VAL A 135 23.58 6.69 4.03
C VAL A 135 22.06 6.58 3.97
N VAL A 136 21.32 7.69 3.91
CA VAL A 136 19.84 7.69 3.83
C VAL A 136 19.37 6.99 2.56
N ALA A 137 19.87 7.38 1.38
CA ALA A 137 19.52 6.72 0.12
C ALA A 137 19.92 5.22 0.12
N GLY A 138 21.02 4.88 0.80
CA GLY A 138 21.49 3.51 0.95
C GLY A 138 20.59 2.65 1.83
N VAL A 139 20.02 3.22 2.90
CA VAL A 139 19.05 2.55 3.76
C VAL A 139 17.75 2.28 3.00
N VAL A 140 17.28 3.25 2.20
CA VAL A 140 16.12 3.08 1.32
C VAL A 140 16.33 1.90 0.36
N LEU A 141 17.47 1.87 -0.35
CA LEU A 141 17.84 0.79 -1.26
C LEU A 141 17.88 -0.57 -0.54
N GLU A 142 18.54 -0.64 0.61
CA GLU A 142 18.66 -1.88 1.38
C GLU A 142 17.30 -2.39 1.87
N THR A 143 16.41 -1.49 2.29
CA THR A 143 15.06 -1.84 2.74
C THR A 143 14.21 -2.38 1.60
N ALA A 144 14.24 -1.72 0.44
CA ALA A 144 13.52 -2.19 -0.74
C ALA A 144 14.02 -3.57 -1.22
N LEU A 145 15.32 -3.82 -1.18
CA LEU A 145 15.88 -5.15 -1.49
C LEU A 145 15.44 -6.22 -0.48
N ARG A 146 15.36 -5.88 0.81
CA ARG A 146 14.84 -6.80 1.84
C ARG A 146 13.39 -7.18 1.55
N ASP A 147 12.55 -6.21 1.17
CA ASP A 147 11.17 -6.47 0.81
C ASP A 147 11.06 -7.38 -0.42
N LEU A 148 11.85 -7.14 -1.46
CA LEU A 148 11.93 -8.02 -2.63
C LEU A 148 12.36 -9.45 -2.26
N CYS A 149 13.32 -9.60 -1.34
CA CYS A 149 13.70 -10.92 -0.84
C CYS A 149 12.54 -11.61 -0.14
N ILE A 150 11.79 -10.92 0.73
CA ILE A 150 10.62 -11.48 1.43
C ILE A 150 9.57 -11.95 0.43
N GLN A 151 9.26 -11.12 -0.58
CA GLN A 151 8.27 -11.44 -1.63
C GLN A 151 8.67 -12.68 -2.46
N ASN A 152 9.98 -12.91 -2.63
CA ASN A 152 10.52 -14.04 -3.38
C ASN A 152 10.92 -15.25 -2.49
N GLY A 153 10.64 -15.21 -1.19
CA GLY A 153 11.02 -16.29 -0.26
C GLY A 153 12.54 -16.47 -0.09
N ILE A 154 13.33 -15.41 -0.31
CA ILE A 154 14.79 -15.39 -0.20
C ILE A 154 15.19 -14.98 1.22
N ALA A 155 16.21 -15.64 1.77
CA ALA A 155 16.76 -15.32 3.08
C ALA A 155 17.41 -13.92 3.11
N ILE A 156 17.05 -13.12 4.11
CA ILE A 156 17.60 -11.78 4.30
C ILE A 156 19.05 -11.85 4.75
N GLY A 157 19.91 -11.03 4.15
CA GLY A 157 21.35 -11.01 4.44
C GLY A 157 22.00 -9.66 4.17
N LYS A 158 23.31 -9.67 3.87
CA LYS A 158 24.03 -8.47 3.42
C LYS A 158 23.49 -8.02 2.06
N LEU A 159 23.52 -6.71 1.79
CA LEU A 159 23.03 -6.11 0.56
C LEU A 159 23.57 -6.82 -0.70
N SER A 160 24.87 -7.08 -0.78
CA SER A 160 25.47 -7.80 -1.92
C SER A 160 24.89 -9.20 -2.12
N LYS A 161 24.70 -9.94 -1.03
CA LYS A 161 24.12 -11.29 -1.07
C LYS A 161 22.66 -11.27 -1.51
N MET A 162 21.88 -10.32 -0.98
CA MET A 162 20.49 -10.11 -1.42
C MET A 162 20.43 -9.76 -2.92
N ASN A 163 21.33 -8.88 -3.39
CA ASN A 163 21.40 -8.51 -4.80
C ASN A 163 21.70 -9.72 -5.70
N ASP A 164 22.70 -10.53 -5.32
CA ASP A 164 23.07 -11.74 -6.05
C ASP A 164 21.93 -12.75 -6.12
N ASP A 165 21.23 -12.97 -5.01
CA ASP A 165 20.18 -13.98 -4.93
C ASP A 165 18.90 -13.54 -5.67
N LEU A 166 18.55 -12.25 -5.62
CA LEU A 166 17.46 -11.68 -6.43
C LEU A 166 17.74 -11.76 -7.93
N ALA A 167 18.98 -11.50 -8.35
CA ALA A 167 19.39 -11.66 -9.75
C ALA A 167 19.32 -13.13 -10.20
N LYS A 168 19.72 -14.09 -9.34
CA LYS A 168 19.67 -15.53 -9.65
C LYS A 168 18.26 -16.06 -9.87
N VAL A 169 17.28 -15.56 -9.13
CA VAL A 169 15.86 -15.92 -9.34
C VAL A 169 15.22 -15.16 -10.50
N GLY A 170 15.96 -14.29 -11.17
CA GLY A 170 15.49 -13.55 -12.33
C GLY A 170 14.61 -12.34 -11.99
N GLN A 171 14.62 -11.84 -10.75
CA GLN A 171 13.86 -10.64 -10.35
C GLN A 171 14.25 -9.42 -11.21
N TYR A 172 15.52 -9.34 -11.61
CA TYR A 172 16.01 -8.34 -12.54
C TYR A 172 17.24 -8.84 -13.30
N ASN A 173 17.56 -8.15 -14.40
CA ASN A 173 18.65 -8.52 -15.30
C ASN A 173 20.05 -8.14 -14.77
N SER A 174 21.08 -8.55 -15.52
CA SER A 174 22.48 -8.31 -15.15
C SER A 174 22.89 -6.82 -15.15
N LEU A 175 22.19 -5.96 -15.88
CA LEU A 175 22.45 -4.52 -15.86
C LEU A 175 22.00 -3.92 -14.52
N VAL A 176 20.79 -4.25 -14.07
CA VAL A 176 20.27 -3.81 -12.78
C VAL A 176 21.11 -4.36 -11.62
N HIS A 177 21.54 -5.62 -11.70
CA HIS A 177 22.45 -6.21 -10.69
C HIS A 177 23.76 -5.43 -10.54
N LYS A 178 24.41 -5.07 -11.66
CA LYS A 178 25.64 -4.28 -11.66
C LYS A 178 25.41 -2.87 -11.14
N GLN A 179 24.28 -2.27 -11.49
CA GLN A 179 23.89 -0.96 -10.98
C GLN A 179 23.75 -0.98 -9.46
N ILE A 180 22.98 -1.92 -8.90
CA ILE A 180 22.82 -2.07 -7.44
C ILE A 180 24.17 -2.32 -6.76
N THR A 181 25.06 -3.09 -7.39
CA THR A 181 26.43 -3.31 -6.88
C THR A 181 27.21 -1.99 -6.76
N ALA A 182 27.11 -1.10 -7.75
CA ALA A 182 27.74 0.22 -7.70
C ALA A 182 27.15 1.08 -6.56
N LEU A 183 25.82 1.12 -6.44
CA LEU A 183 25.12 1.85 -5.37
C LEU A 183 25.51 1.33 -3.98
N ALA A 184 25.65 0.01 -3.83
CA ALA A 184 26.12 -0.62 -2.60
C ALA A 184 27.56 -0.22 -2.25
N GLY A 185 28.41 0.00 -3.26
CA GLY A 185 29.75 0.55 -3.10
C GLY A 185 29.72 1.92 -2.44
N VAL A 186 28.99 2.87 -3.05
CA VAL A 186 28.85 4.24 -2.53
C VAL A 186 28.31 4.25 -1.10
N ARG A 187 27.24 3.49 -0.85
CA ARG A 187 26.65 3.33 0.49
C ARG A 187 27.68 2.81 1.50
N ASN A 188 28.46 1.79 1.15
CA ASN A 188 29.45 1.20 2.06
C ASN A 188 30.58 2.18 2.37
N SER A 189 31.11 2.89 1.37
CA SER A 189 32.12 3.92 1.59
C SER A 189 31.59 5.02 2.51
N ALA A 190 30.37 5.50 2.28
CA ALA A 190 29.72 6.49 3.14
C ALA A 190 29.51 5.99 4.58
N ALA A 191 28.98 4.78 4.76
CA ALA A 191 28.74 4.18 6.08
C ALA A 191 30.03 3.95 6.89
N HIS A 192 31.18 3.84 6.21
CA HIS A 192 32.49 3.71 6.84
C HIS A 192 33.29 5.03 6.89
N GLY A 193 32.71 6.16 6.51
CA GLY A 193 33.37 7.47 6.61
C GLY A 193 34.45 7.73 5.56
N LYS A 194 34.49 6.95 4.47
CA LYS A 194 35.53 7.03 3.45
C LYS A 194 35.18 8.05 2.36
N THR A 195 35.26 9.33 2.73
CA THR A 195 34.83 10.46 1.88
C THR A 195 35.70 10.68 0.64
N ASP A 196 36.83 9.99 0.54
CA ASP A 196 37.75 10.00 -0.60
C ASP A 196 37.39 8.98 -1.70
N GLU A 197 36.52 8.00 -1.39
CA GLU A 197 36.11 6.94 -2.33
C GLU A 197 34.88 7.32 -3.19
N PHE A 198 34.25 8.48 -2.96
CA PHE A 198 33.08 8.94 -3.73
C PHE A 198 32.97 10.47 -3.74
N GLN A 199 32.28 11.01 -4.74
CA GLN A 199 32.05 12.45 -4.90
C GLN A 199 30.55 12.80 -4.86
N LEU A 200 30.23 14.10 -4.84
CA LEU A 200 28.86 14.60 -4.80
C LEU A 200 28.01 14.05 -5.95
N GLU A 201 28.61 13.94 -7.12
CA GLU A 201 27.98 13.48 -8.35
C GLU A 201 27.56 12.01 -8.22
N ASP A 202 28.35 11.19 -7.53
CA ASP A 202 28.04 9.79 -7.22
C ASP A 202 26.83 9.70 -6.27
N VAL A 203 26.76 10.57 -5.26
CA VAL A 203 25.63 10.61 -4.31
C VAL A 203 24.35 11.08 -5.00
N LYS A 204 24.42 12.13 -5.83
CA LYS A 204 23.27 12.59 -6.63
C LYS A 204 22.80 11.54 -7.63
N ALA A 205 23.74 10.82 -8.26
CA ALA A 205 23.41 9.69 -9.13
C ALA A 205 22.74 8.57 -8.33
N MET A 206 23.26 8.25 -7.15
CA MET A 206 22.69 7.24 -6.26
C MET A 206 21.25 7.57 -5.87
N ILE A 207 20.95 8.80 -5.44
CA ILE A 207 19.58 9.22 -5.07
C ILE A 207 18.62 9.01 -6.25
N ARG A 208 18.96 9.52 -7.43
CA ARG A 208 18.13 9.36 -8.65
C ARG A 208 17.95 7.91 -9.05
N ASP A 209 19.00 7.11 -8.97
CA ASP A 209 18.97 5.71 -9.36
C ASP A 209 18.14 4.86 -8.39
N VAL A 210 18.24 5.12 -7.09
CA VAL A 210 17.40 4.48 -6.08
C VAL A 210 15.94 4.86 -6.32
N GLU A 211 15.62 6.13 -6.51
CA GLU A 211 14.26 6.59 -6.83
C GLU A 211 13.69 5.88 -8.08
N ARG A 212 14.50 5.78 -9.14
CA ARG A 212 14.11 5.07 -10.36
C ARG A 212 13.85 3.58 -10.11
N LEU A 213 14.64 2.91 -9.28
CA LEU A 213 14.45 1.50 -8.94
C LEU A 213 13.15 1.29 -8.14
N LEU A 214 12.86 2.16 -7.17
CA LEU A 214 11.63 2.12 -6.39
C LEU A 214 10.38 2.24 -7.27
N GLY A 215 10.42 3.13 -8.27
CA GLY A 215 9.34 3.28 -9.25
C GLY A 215 9.07 2.01 -10.09
N VAL A 216 9.99 1.05 -10.12
CA VAL A 216 9.77 -0.26 -10.76
C VAL A 216 9.31 -1.30 -9.74
N TRP A 217 9.82 -1.26 -8.51
CA TRP A 217 9.60 -2.31 -7.51
C TRP A 217 8.33 -2.16 -6.68
N LEU A 218 7.78 -0.95 -6.57
CA LEU A 218 6.63 -0.65 -5.72
C LEU A 218 5.32 -0.42 -6.48
N ASN A 219 5.34 -0.58 -7.79
CA ASN A 219 4.17 -0.49 -8.67
C ASN A 219 3.46 -1.84 -8.85
#